data_AF-A0A7C3KVW3-F1
#
_entry.id   AF-A0A7C3KVW3-F1
#
_cell.length_a   1.000
_cell.length_b   1.000
_cell.length_c   1.000
_cell.angle_alpha   90.00
_cell.angle_beta   90.00
_cell.angle_gamma   90.00
#
_symmetry.space_group_name_H-M   'P 1'
#
loop_
_entity.id
_entity.type
_entity.pdbx_description
1 polymer ?
#
loop_
_entity_poly.entity_id
_entity_poly.type
_entity_poly.pdbx_seq_one_letter_code
_entity_poly.pdbx_strand_id
1 'polypeptide(L)'
;MAQRETVKRWTLYVDESGSFADSEDDVALAGLLVSEDVPGLKPGEVRRSLEAAVPGFPWPWHARLLNSPSWIALVLADGRIPPGHPDPDMRWLGDAVRRVAERFEREDAATYRAIRRRLSTNDAGSVELGELAVFDDILRRECAVELEALHAHARRARVAVKDFAEGLARRAQESGDSGLAMLVCSSETVRADAAGSPESELGDRRYFKLLEVLIDRCASLLTHRGGSHELILDLSERHVIDPGLKARAKLIPLHVTRELSALIAKWKSSVRIMPAAVTRFDSHVGVRFIVVDFAANRGRRALRDLATPLVGVEGELTNDIGLVVRSGTPVCSHLAASGDAYALTSKPLDRSVVPQSILPLGWPRRRWACEQAWQWCWSGGE
;
A
#
# COMPACT_ATOMS: atom_id res chain seq x y z
N MET A 1 -38.27 -22.94 8.28
CA MET A 1 -36.94 -23.27 7.74
C MET A 1 -36.07 -22.03 7.89
N ALA A 2 -35.04 -22.05 8.74
CA ALA A 2 -34.12 -20.91 8.85
C ALA A 2 -33.29 -20.83 7.57
N GLN A 3 -33.35 -19.71 6.86
CA GLN A 3 -32.42 -19.43 5.77
C GLN A 3 -31.01 -19.44 6.37
N ARG A 4 -30.11 -20.28 5.82
CA ARG A 4 -28.69 -20.20 6.17
C ARG A 4 -28.19 -18.84 5.71
N GLU A 5 -27.81 -17.98 6.65
CA GLU A 5 -27.08 -16.76 6.31
C GLU A 5 -25.82 -17.14 5.51
N THR A 6 -25.69 -16.58 4.31
CA THR A 6 -24.52 -16.77 3.47
C THR A 6 -23.38 -15.91 4.02
N VAL A 7 -22.31 -16.56 4.46
CA VAL A 7 -21.08 -15.86 4.91
C VAL A 7 -20.44 -15.17 3.71
N LYS A 8 -20.27 -13.85 3.79
CA LYS A 8 -19.61 -13.06 2.74
C LYS A 8 -18.11 -13.04 2.95
N ARG A 9 -17.34 -13.33 1.90
CA ARG A 9 -15.87 -13.37 1.93
C ARG A 9 -15.24 -12.11 1.40
N TRP A 10 -14.19 -11.68 2.10
CA TRP A 10 -13.40 -10.51 1.79
C TRP A 10 -11.92 -10.85 1.92
N THR A 11 -11.11 -10.31 1.02
CA THR A 11 -9.65 -10.40 1.09
C THR A 11 -9.07 -9.01 1.28
N LEU A 12 -8.23 -8.86 2.30
CA LEU A 12 -7.42 -7.69 2.55
C LEU A 12 -6.00 -7.96 2.07
N TYR A 13 -5.63 -7.33 0.96
CA TYR A 13 -4.25 -7.28 0.48
C TYR A 13 -3.54 -6.17 1.23
N VAL A 14 -2.38 -6.42 1.83
CA VAL A 14 -1.67 -5.39 2.63
C VAL A 14 -0.24 -5.23 2.14
N ASP A 15 0.15 -3.97 1.95
CA ASP A 15 1.55 -3.59 1.78
C ASP A 15 1.92 -2.40 2.69
N GLU A 16 3.21 -2.09 2.71
CA GLU A 16 3.83 -1.19 3.65
C GLU A 16 4.76 -0.19 2.97
N SER A 17 4.91 0.98 3.59
CA SER A 17 5.91 1.96 3.16
C SER A 17 6.53 2.63 4.36
N GLY A 18 7.85 2.81 4.33
CA GLY A 18 8.61 3.34 5.47
C GLY A 18 9.56 2.32 6.06
N SER A 19 10.57 2.83 6.76
CA SER A 19 11.46 2.04 7.59
C SER A 19 10.82 1.84 8.96
N PHE A 20 10.23 0.66 9.17
CA PHE A 20 9.62 0.32 10.47
C PHE A 20 10.65 0.18 11.60
N ALA A 21 11.93 0.00 11.25
CA ALA A 21 13.04 -0.05 12.19
C ALA A 21 13.56 1.34 12.60
N ASP A 22 13.29 2.37 11.80
CA ASP A 22 13.71 3.75 12.08
C ASP A 22 12.56 4.53 12.74
N SER A 23 12.73 4.89 14.01
CA SER A 23 11.74 5.67 14.76
C SER A 23 11.54 7.08 14.19
N GLU A 24 12.49 7.61 13.43
CA GLU A 24 12.39 8.92 12.81
C GLU A 24 11.75 8.88 11.42
N ASP A 25 11.56 7.70 10.85
CA ASP A 25 10.89 7.57 9.58
C ASP A 25 9.36 7.57 9.74
N ASP A 26 8.64 8.20 8.83
CA ASP A 26 7.19 8.09 8.74
C ASP A 26 6.82 6.77 8.06
N VAL A 27 5.85 6.04 8.61
CA VAL A 27 5.43 4.73 8.08
C VAL A 27 3.93 4.72 7.78
N ALA A 28 3.52 3.87 6.85
CA ALA A 28 2.12 3.58 6.62
C ALA A 28 1.94 2.12 6.18
N LEU A 29 0.80 1.54 6.54
CA LEU A 29 0.26 0.35 5.87
C LEU A 29 -0.91 0.77 5.00
N ALA A 30 -1.02 0.18 3.81
CA ALA A 30 -2.20 0.29 2.98
C ALA A 30 -2.80 -1.10 2.74
N GLY A 31 -4.12 -1.14 2.80
CA GLY A 31 -4.95 -2.30 2.62
C GLY A 31 -5.94 -2.10 1.48
N LEU A 32 -5.98 -3.02 0.52
CA LEU A 32 -7.06 -3.10 -0.46
C LEU A 32 -8.01 -4.20 -0.01
N LEU A 33 -9.16 -3.79 0.53
CA LEU A 33 -10.22 -4.70 0.99
C LEU A 33 -11.18 -4.96 -0.18
N VAL A 34 -11.23 -6.20 -0.66
CA VAL A 34 -12.03 -6.61 -1.83
C VAL A 34 -12.94 -7.77 -1.48
N SER A 35 -14.21 -7.69 -1.84
CA SER A 35 -15.13 -8.82 -1.76
C SER A 35 -14.85 -9.84 -2.87
N GLU A 36 -15.03 -11.13 -2.58
CA GLU A 36 -14.99 -12.18 -3.62
C GLU A 36 -16.07 -11.99 -4.69
N ASP A 37 -17.13 -11.24 -4.39
CA ASP A 37 -18.24 -10.98 -5.30
C ASP A 37 -17.89 -9.95 -6.39
N VAL A 38 -16.71 -9.28 -6.34
CA VAL A 38 -16.31 -8.32 -7.36
C VAL A 38 -15.97 -9.03 -8.68
N PRO A 39 -16.74 -8.80 -9.77
CA PRO A 39 -16.55 -9.51 -11.02
C PRO A 39 -15.27 -9.12 -11.77
N GLY A 40 -14.72 -10.06 -12.54
CA GLY A 40 -13.81 -9.76 -13.64
C GLY A 40 -12.35 -9.48 -13.26
N LEU A 41 -11.86 -9.96 -12.12
CA LEU A 41 -10.45 -9.84 -11.73
C LEU A 41 -9.65 -11.09 -12.10
N LYS A 42 -9.53 -11.38 -13.40
CA LYS A 42 -8.60 -12.41 -13.88
C LYS A 42 -7.18 -11.82 -13.89
N PRO A 43 -6.24 -12.31 -13.06
CA PRO A 43 -4.92 -11.69 -12.91
C PRO A 43 -4.16 -11.53 -14.24
N GLY A 44 -4.26 -12.52 -15.12
CA GLY A 44 -3.60 -12.50 -16.44
C GLY A 44 -4.21 -11.52 -17.44
N GLU A 45 -5.48 -11.12 -17.32
CA GLU A 45 -6.07 -10.06 -18.16
C GLU A 45 -5.61 -8.69 -17.69
N VAL A 46 -5.57 -8.47 -16.37
CA VAL A 46 -5.13 -7.19 -15.82
C VAL A 46 -3.66 -6.95 -16.09
N ARG A 47 -2.80 -7.95 -15.87
CA ARG A 47 -1.37 -7.86 -16.17
C ARG A 47 -1.14 -7.47 -17.63
N ARG A 48 -1.82 -8.13 -18.57
CA ARG A 48 -1.74 -7.80 -20.01
C ARG A 48 -2.21 -6.38 -20.30
N SER A 49 -3.26 -5.92 -19.63
CA SER A 49 -3.76 -4.54 -19.80
C SER A 49 -2.75 -3.50 -19.32
N LEU A 50 -2.11 -3.73 -18.17
CA LEU A 50 -1.07 -2.84 -17.63
C LEU A 50 0.19 -2.84 -18.50
N GLU A 51 0.68 -4.02 -18.89
CA GLU A 51 1.83 -4.16 -19.78
C GLU A 51 1.57 -3.52 -21.17
N ALA A 52 0.33 -3.58 -21.67
CA ALA A 52 -0.06 -2.90 -22.90
C ALA A 52 -0.15 -1.37 -22.74
N ALA A 53 -0.66 -0.88 -21.60
CA ALA A 53 -0.74 0.55 -21.32
C ALA A 53 0.64 1.19 -21.18
N VAL A 54 1.62 0.43 -20.65
CA VAL A 54 2.95 0.96 -20.38
C VAL A 54 4.02 -0.07 -20.78
N PRO A 55 4.32 -0.16 -22.11
CA PRO A 55 5.17 -1.20 -22.64
C PRO A 55 6.60 -1.12 -22.10
N GLY A 56 7.15 -2.28 -21.79
CA GLY A 56 8.56 -2.45 -21.42
C GLY A 56 8.85 -2.47 -19.92
N PHE A 57 7.91 -2.03 -19.06
CA PHE A 57 8.10 -2.19 -17.61
C PHE A 57 8.15 -3.68 -17.21
N PRO A 58 9.13 -4.08 -16.39
CA PRO A 58 9.22 -5.45 -15.91
C PRO A 58 8.10 -5.70 -14.92
N TRP A 59 7.43 -6.84 -15.06
CA TRP A 59 6.58 -7.32 -13.98
C TRP A 59 7.47 -7.89 -12.86
N PRO A 60 7.21 -7.57 -11.59
CA PRO A 60 6.11 -6.75 -11.10
C PRO A 60 6.45 -5.26 -10.92
N TRP A 61 5.43 -4.41 -10.91
CA TRP A 61 5.59 -2.96 -10.81
C TRP A 61 5.65 -2.52 -9.34
N HIS A 62 6.86 -2.30 -8.84
CA HIS A 62 7.09 -1.72 -7.51
C HIS A 62 7.02 -0.19 -7.56
N ALA A 63 6.19 0.45 -6.74
CA ALA A 63 6.07 1.89 -6.60
C ALA A 63 7.40 2.55 -6.22
N ARG A 64 8.21 1.91 -5.37
CA ARG A 64 9.58 2.37 -5.04
C ARG A 64 10.45 2.49 -6.29
N LEU A 65 10.40 1.49 -7.17
CA LEU A 65 11.23 1.42 -8.38
C LEU A 65 10.67 2.28 -9.52
N LEU A 66 9.34 2.37 -9.64
CA LEU A 66 8.68 3.23 -10.63
C LEU A 66 8.92 4.72 -10.38
N ASN A 67 9.35 5.11 -9.18
CA ASN A 67 9.78 6.47 -8.88
C ASN A 67 11.29 6.71 -9.10
N SER A 68 12.06 5.71 -9.55
CA SER A 68 13.50 5.82 -9.81
C SER A 68 13.78 5.85 -11.32
N PRO A 69 14.10 7.02 -11.90
CA PRO A 69 14.34 7.14 -13.34
C PRO A 69 15.51 6.29 -13.85
N SER A 70 16.59 6.17 -13.06
CA SER A 70 17.72 5.31 -13.41
C SER A 70 17.33 3.83 -13.50
N TRP A 71 16.51 3.33 -12.58
CA TRP A 71 15.99 1.96 -12.67
C TRP A 71 15.17 1.75 -13.95
N ILE A 72 14.30 2.71 -14.30
CA ILE A 72 13.50 2.66 -15.53
C ILE A 72 14.42 2.56 -16.76
N ALA A 73 15.44 3.43 -16.83
CA ALA A 73 16.39 3.41 -17.93
C ALA A 73 17.14 2.07 -18.02
N LEU A 74 17.59 1.54 -16.88
CA LEU A 74 18.31 0.27 -16.81
C LEU A 74 17.48 -0.91 -17.30
N VAL A 75 16.20 -0.99 -16.91
CA VAL A 75 15.34 -2.10 -17.35
C VAL A 75 14.92 -1.97 -18.81
N LEU A 76 14.65 -0.75 -19.28
CA LEU A 76 14.24 -0.54 -20.66
C LEU A 76 15.40 -0.72 -21.66
N ALA A 77 16.65 -0.63 -21.19
CA ALA A 77 17.86 -0.76 -22.02
C ALA A 77 18.00 -2.13 -22.72
N ASP A 78 17.30 -3.17 -22.27
CA ASP A 78 17.32 -4.51 -22.88
C ASP A 78 16.51 -4.61 -24.20
N GLY A 79 16.20 -3.49 -24.85
CA GLY A 79 15.47 -3.49 -26.13
C GLY A 79 13.99 -3.83 -25.99
N ARG A 80 13.41 -3.60 -24.81
CA ARG A 80 11.98 -3.81 -24.54
C ARG A 80 11.06 -2.85 -25.29
N ILE A 81 11.63 -1.79 -25.85
CA ILE A 81 10.95 -0.88 -26.77
C ILE A 81 11.62 -1.02 -28.14
N PRO A 82 10.93 -1.60 -29.14
CA PRO A 82 11.51 -1.80 -30.47
C PRO A 82 11.74 -0.44 -31.16
N PRO A 83 12.86 -0.26 -31.91
CA PRO A 83 13.14 0.98 -32.65
C PRO A 83 12.03 1.40 -33.64
N GLY A 84 11.22 0.45 -34.11
CA GLY A 84 10.07 0.66 -34.98
C GLY A 84 8.71 0.70 -34.27
N HIS A 85 8.67 0.97 -32.95
CA HIS A 85 7.40 1.02 -32.22
C HIS A 85 6.42 2.00 -32.90
N PRO A 86 5.13 1.66 -33.09
CA PRO A 86 4.19 2.51 -33.84
C PRO A 86 3.94 3.87 -33.15
N ASP A 87 3.93 3.89 -31.82
CA ASP A 87 3.80 5.11 -31.01
C ASP A 87 5.10 5.95 -31.04
N PRO A 88 5.07 7.22 -31.52
CA PRO A 88 6.22 8.13 -31.52
C PRO A 88 6.80 8.40 -30.13
N ASP A 89 5.98 8.47 -29.08
CA ASP A 89 6.45 8.73 -27.71
C ASP A 89 7.28 7.55 -27.19
N MET A 90 6.91 6.34 -27.59
CA MET A 90 7.67 5.15 -27.26
C MET A 90 8.97 5.07 -28.06
N ARG A 91 8.98 5.44 -29.35
CA ARG A 91 10.24 5.55 -30.11
C ARG A 91 11.21 6.54 -29.46
N TRP A 92 10.70 7.72 -29.10
CA TRP A 92 11.48 8.73 -28.39
C TRP A 92 12.03 8.20 -27.06
N LEU A 93 11.21 7.51 -26.28
CA LEU A 93 11.64 6.88 -25.03
C LEU A 93 12.73 5.83 -25.27
N GLY A 94 12.60 4.98 -26.31
CA GLY A 94 13.63 4.00 -26.67
C GLY A 94 14.97 4.66 -27.00
N ASP A 95 14.95 5.77 -27.76
CA ASP A 95 16.14 6.53 -28.08
C ASP A 95 16.76 7.22 -26.85
N ALA A 96 15.91 7.78 -25.98
CA ALA A 96 16.34 8.37 -24.71
C ALA A 96 17.02 7.34 -23.80
N VAL A 97 16.39 6.18 -23.62
CA VAL A 97 16.93 5.06 -22.84
C VAL A 97 18.28 4.60 -23.38
N ARG A 98 18.42 4.49 -24.70
CA ARG A 98 19.70 4.11 -25.34
C ARG A 98 20.82 5.11 -25.04
N ARG A 99 20.56 6.42 -25.17
CA ARG A 99 21.54 7.46 -24.84
C ARG A 99 21.92 7.46 -23.36
N VAL A 100 20.94 7.26 -22.47
CA VAL A 100 21.18 7.13 -21.02
C VAL A 100 22.02 5.89 -20.73
N ALA A 101 21.70 4.74 -21.33
CA ALA A 101 22.44 3.50 -21.15
C ALA A 101 23.91 3.64 -21.60
N GLU A 102 24.15 4.24 -22.76
CA GLU A 102 25.50 4.56 -23.26
C GLU A 102 26.24 5.50 -22.30
N ARG A 103 25.54 6.46 -21.68
CA ARG A 103 26.12 7.35 -20.67
C ARG A 103 26.46 6.59 -19.38
N PHE A 104 25.53 5.81 -18.83
CA PHE A 104 25.79 5.00 -17.63
C PHE A 104 26.96 4.05 -17.83
N GLU A 105 27.05 3.37 -18.97
CA GLU A 105 28.17 2.46 -19.25
C GLU A 105 29.50 3.21 -19.37
N ARG A 106 29.51 4.44 -19.91
CA ARG A 106 30.73 5.25 -20.03
C ARG A 106 31.24 5.76 -18.67
N GLU A 107 30.33 6.22 -17.81
CA GLU A 107 30.70 6.80 -16.51
C GLU A 107 31.01 5.71 -15.46
N ASP A 108 30.26 4.60 -15.46
CA ASP A 108 30.49 3.49 -14.52
C ASP A 108 30.07 2.13 -15.12
N ALA A 109 30.89 1.64 -16.05
CA ALA A 109 30.68 0.35 -16.72
C ALA A 109 30.54 -0.83 -15.76
N ALA A 110 31.29 -0.83 -14.65
CA ALA A 110 31.34 -1.94 -13.71
C ALA A 110 30.00 -2.06 -12.97
N THR A 111 29.54 -0.96 -12.35
CA THR A 111 28.24 -0.90 -11.67
C THR A 111 27.11 -1.15 -12.65
N TYR A 112 27.13 -0.51 -13.82
CA TYR A 112 26.10 -0.66 -14.85
C TYR A 112 25.90 -2.13 -15.24
N ARG A 113 26.98 -2.85 -15.56
CA ARG A 113 26.92 -4.28 -15.92
C ARG A 113 26.56 -5.18 -14.73
N ALA A 114 26.95 -4.81 -13.51
CA ALA A 114 26.57 -5.56 -12.32
C ALA A 114 25.05 -5.48 -12.09
N ILE A 115 24.48 -4.28 -12.10
CA ILE A 115 23.03 -4.09 -11.92
C ILE A 115 22.25 -4.77 -13.04
N ARG A 116 22.65 -4.58 -14.31
CA ARG A 116 21.98 -5.23 -15.45
C ARG A 116 21.96 -6.75 -15.36
N ARG A 117 23.06 -7.37 -14.92
CA ARG A 117 23.10 -8.83 -14.71
C ARG A 117 22.04 -9.30 -13.71
N ARG A 118 21.86 -8.61 -12.58
CA ARG A 118 20.81 -8.95 -11.60
C ARG A 118 19.40 -8.74 -12.13
N LEU A 119 19.18 -7.66 -12.86
CA LEU A 119 17.88 -7.39 -13.50
C LEU A 119 17.49 -8.48 -14.49
N SER A 120 18.47 -9.07 -15.20
CA SER A 120 18.24 -10.14 -16.18
C SER A 120 17.88 -11.51 -15.56
N THR A 121 18.22 -11.75 -14.30
CA THR A 121 18.01 -13.04 -13.62
C THR A 121 16.72 -13.12 -12.80
N ASN A 122 15.72 -12.29 -13.10
CA ASN A 122 14.48 -12.12 -12.29
C ASN A 122 14.73 -11.69 -10.83
N ASP A 123 15.94 -11.21 -10.51
CA ASP A 123 16.29 -10.69 -9.19
C ASP A 123 16.14 -9.16 -9.14
N ALA A 124 15.21 -8.61 -9.93
CA ALA A 124 15.03 -7.18 -10.05
C ALA A 124 14.61 -6.50 -8.73
N GLY A 125 14.04 -7.26 -7.79
CA GLY A 125 13.73 -6.81 -6.44
C GLY A 125 14.93 -6.69 -5.49
N SER A 126 16.13 -7.17 -5.87
CA SER A 126 17.35 -7.05 -5.05
C SER A 126 18.16 -5.79 -5.33
N VAL A 127 17.75 -4.97 -6.30
CA VAL A 127 18.42 -3.70 -6.60
C VAL A 127 18.07 -2.68 -5.52
N GLU A 128 19.06 -2.26 -4.73
CA GLU A 128 18.86 -1.26 -3.70
C GLU A 128 18.90 0.15 -4.29
N LEU A 129 18.00 1.04 -3.81
CA LEU A 129 18.00 2.43 -4.30
C LEU A 129 19.32 3.16 -4.07
N GLY A 130 20.09 2.78 -3.04
CA GLY A 130 21.41 3.36 -2.80
C GLY A 130 22.38 3.10 -3.96
N GLU A 131 22.26 1.96 -4.64
CA GLU A 131 23.09 1.62 -5.80
C GLU A 131 22.70 2.43 -7.04
N LEU A 132 21.44 2.91 -7.08
CA LEU A 132 20.91 3.71 -8.18
C LEU A 132 21.23 5.21 -8.04
N ALA A 133 21.64 5.66 -6.86
CA ALA A 133 21.89 7.07 -6.56
C ALA A 133 22.91 7.72 -7.51
N VAL A 134 24.00 7.00 -7.82
CA VAL A 134 25.04 7.47 -8.75
C VAL A 134 24.45 7.74 -10.15
N PHE A 135 23.57 6.85 -10.62
CA PHE A 135 22.93 6.98 -11.92
C PHE A 135 21.85 8.07 -11.93
N ASP A 136 21.10 8.23 -10.84
CA ASP A 136 20.17 9.35 -10.68
C ASP A 136 20.92 10.71 -10.74
N ASP A 137 22.12 10.80 -10.15
CA ASP A 137 22.95 12.01 -10.21
C ASP A 137 23.52 12.28 -11.60
N ILE A 138 23.84 11.24 -12.37
CA ILE A 138 24.22 11.37 -13.79
C ILE A 138 23.02 11.90 -14.60
N LEU A 139 21.83 11.33 -14.41
CA LEU A 139 20.62 11.76 -15.12
C LEU A 139 20.31 13.24 -14.86
N ARG A 140 20.37 13.67 -13.60
CA ARG A 140 20.07 15.07 -13.22
C ARG A 140 21.07 16.06 -13.80
N ARG A 141 22.36 15.73 -13.82
CA ARG A 141 23.41 16.65 -14.26
C ARG A 141 23.55 16.71 -15.78
N GLU A 142 23.31 15.59 -16.47
CA GLU A 142 23.80 15.42 -17.85
C GLU A 142 22.74 14.96 -18.85
N CYS A 143 21.58 14.49 -18.39
CA CYS A 143 20.55 13.89 -19.25
C CYS A 143 19.16 14.48 -18.94
N ALA A 144 19.05 15.81 -18.77
CA ALA A 144 17.81 16.45 -18.32
C ALA A 144 16.61 16.15 -19.22
N VAL A 145 16.82 16.08 -20.54
CA VAL A 145 15.76 15.80 -21.52
C VAL A 145 15.30 14.35 -21.42
N GLU A 146 16.23 13.40 -21.33
CA GLU A 146 15.94 11.97 -21.16
C GLU A 146 15.30 11.69 -19.81
N LEU A 147 15.73 12.38 -18.75
CA LEU A 147 15.14 12.31 -17.42
C LEU A 147 13.65 12.67 -17.45
N GLU A 148 13.26 13.72 -18.19
CA GLU A 148 11.84 14.06 -18.36
C GLU A 148 11.05 12.98 -19.10
N ALA A 149 11.65 12.33 -20.10
CA ALA A 149 11.01 11.20 -20.80
C ALA A 149 10.80 10.00 -19.85
N LEU A 150 11.78 9.69 -19.00
CA LEU A 150 11.68 8.64 -17.99
C LEU A 150 10.61 8.98 -16.93
N HIS A 151 10.57 10.23 -16.46
CA HIS A 151 9.49 10.71 -15.57
C HIS A 151 8.12 10.63 -16.22
N ALA A 152 7.99 10.97 -17.51
CA ALA A 152 6.74 10.84 -18.24
C ALA A 152 6.29 9.38 -18.33
N HIS A 153 7.22 8.45 -18.54
CA HIS A 153 6.91 7.02 -18.55
C HIS A 153 6.51 6.50 -17.16
N ALA A 154 7.19 6.93 -16.09
CA ALA A 154 6.78 6.66 -14.71
C ALA A 154 5.38 7.22 -14.37
N ARG A 155 5.04 8.41 -14.89
CA ARG A 155 3.68 8.98 -14.77
C ARG A 155 2.65 8.11 -15.48
N ARG A 156 2.94 7.60 -16.69
CA ARG A 156 2.05 6.66 -17.40
C ARG A 156 1.81 5.37 -16.60
N ALA A 157 2.84 4.79 -16.00
CA ALA A 157 2.71 3.64 -15.08
C ALA A 157 1.77 3.94 -13.91
N ARG A 158 1.94 5.10 -13.27
CA ARG A 158 1.06 5.55 -12.18
C ARG A 158 -0.39 5.71 -12.60
N VAL A 159 -0.62 6.36 -13.73
CA VAL A 159 -1.97 6.55 -14.29
C VAL A 159 -2.60 5.19 -14.59
N ALA A 160 -1.87 4.26 -15.21
CA ALA A 160 -2.41 2.92 -15.51
C ALA A 160 -2.79 2.12 -14.24
N VAL A 161 -2.00 2.20 -13.16
CA VAL A 161 -2.35 1.58 -11.87
C VAL A 161 -3.59 2.23 -11.26
N LYS A 162 -3.67 3.57 -11.30
CA LYS A 162 -4.83 4.33 -10.84
C LYS A 162 -6.09 3.98 -11.65
N ASP A 163 -6.02 3.97 -12.97
CA ASP A 163 -7.15 3.63 -13.86
C ASP A 163 -7.66 2.21 -13.59
N PHE A 164 -6.76 1.27 -13.30
CA PHE A 164 -7.14 -0.07 -12.86
C PHE A 164 -7.91 -0.05 -11.53
N ALA A 165 -7.43 0.71 -10.55
CA ALA A 165 -8.07 0.83 -9.25
C ALA A 165 -9.43 1.56 -9.33
N GLU A 166 -9.57 2.59 -10.16
CA GLU A 166 -10.86 3.22 -10.48
C GLU A 166 -11.80 2.24 -11.19
N GLY A 167 -11.27 1.43 -12.11
CA GLY A 167 -12.01 0.35 -12.75
C GLY A 167 -12.54 -0.68 -11.76
N LEU A 168 -11.76 -1.01 -10.73
CA LEU A 168 -12.18 -1.89 -9.64
C LEU A 168 -13.31 -1.25 -8.82
N ALA A 169 -13.17 0.02 -8.44
CA ALA A 169 -14.19 0.75 -7.68
C ALA A 169 -15.50 0.89 -8.47
N ARG A 170 -15.42 1.19 -9.77
CA ARG A 170 -16.59 1.30 -10.65
C ARG A 170 -17.34 -0.02 -10.80
N ARG A 171 -16.63 -1.15 -10.97
CA ARG A 171 -17.27 -2.47 -11.03
C ARG A 171 -18.00 -2.81 -9.73
N ALA A 172 -17.42 -2.44 -8.58
CA ALA A 172 -18.10 -2.59 -7.29
C ALA A 172 -19.40 -1.76 -7.25
N GLN A 173 -19.37 -0.50 -7.71
CA GLN A 173 -20.56 0.34 -7.79
C GLN A 173 -21.63 -0.22 -8.73
N GLU A 174 -21.25 -0.74 -9.90
CA GLU A 174 -22.15 -1.33 -10.89
C GLU A 174 -22.89 -2.59 -10.37
N SER A 175 -22.27 -3.34 -9.45
CA SER A 175 -22.95 -4.44 -8.75
C SER A 175 -23.96 -4.00 -7.68
N GLY A 176 -24.22 -2.69 -7.54
CA GLY A 176 -25.17 -2.13 -6.58
C GLY A 176 -24.61 -2.01 -5.16
N ASP A 177 -23.31 -2.27 -4.97
CA ASP A 177 -22.64 -2.20 -3.69
C ASP A 177 -21.29 -1.48 -3.83
N SER A 178 -21.31 -0.16 -3.65
CA SER A 178 -20.13 0.70 -3.73
C SER A 178 -19.03 0.38 -2.71
N GLY A 179 -19.27 -0.56 -1.79
CA GLY A 179 -18.31 -0.99 -0.78
C GLY A 179 -17.56 -2.28 -1.08
N LEU A 180 -17.70 -2.89 -2.27
CA LEU A 180 -17.03 -4.17 -2.55
C LEU A 180 -15.51 -4.06 -2.81
N ALA A 181 -14.98 -2.85 -2.99
CA ALA A 181 -13.54 -2.58 -3.09
C ALA A 181 -13.20 -1.25 -2.40
N MET A 182 -12.38 -1.31 -1.34
CA MET A 182 -12.09 -0.16 -0.49
C MET A 182 -10.58 -0.05 -0.23
N LEU A 183 -10.09 1.18 -0.17
CA LEU A 183 -8.77 1.48 0.37
C LEU A 183 -8.90 1.78 1.85
N VAL A 184 -8.09 1.10 2.66
CA VAL A 184 -7.95 1.29 4.10
C VAL A 184 -6.47 1.58 4.34
N CYS A 185 -6.14 2.62 5.12
CA CYS A 185 -4.74 2.91 5.43
C CYS A 185 -4.58 3.05 6.93
N SER A 186 -3.42 2.66 7.45
CA SER A 186 -3.04 2.96 8.82
C SER A 186 -1.69 3.62 8.91
N SER A 187 -1.58 4.54 9.86
CA SER A 187 -0.33 5.24 10.20
C SER A 187 -0.42 5.71 11.65
N GLU A 188 0.56 6.47 12.10
CA GLU A 188 0.69 6.83 13.50
C GLU A 188 0.02 8.16 13.82
N THR A 189 -0.45 8.35 15.06
CA THR A 189 -0.92 9.69 15.48
C THR A 189 0.26 10.64 15.66
N VAL A 190 1.28 10.14 16.32
CA VAL A 190 2.61 10.74 16.52
C VAL A 190 3.63 9.74 16.03
N ARG A 191 4.72 10.23 15.43
CA ARG A 191 5.80 9.35 15.00
C ARG A 191 6.29 8.42 16.12
N ALA A 192 6.46 7.15 15.79
CA ALA A 192 6.88 6.07 16.68
C ALA A 192 5.88 5.72 17.81
N ASP A 193 4.65 6.25 17.80
CA ASP A 193 3.63 5.89 18.80
C ASP A 193 3.04 4.50 18.59
N ALA A 194 3.25 3.90 17.41
CA ALA A 194 2.97 2.50 17.17
C ALA A 194 4.07 1.63 17.80
N ALA A 195 4.43 1.82 19.07
CA ALA A 195 5.53 1.06 19.71
C ALA A 195 5.25 -0.46 19.89
N GLY A 196 4.17 -1.00 19.31
CA GLY A 196 3.73 -2.39 19.44
C GLY A 196 2.87 -2.65 20.66
N SER A 197 2.35 -3.88 20.74
CA SER A 197 2.02 -4.45 22.05
C SER A 197 3.31 -4.57 22.86
N PRO A 198 3.33 -4.16 24.15
CA PRO A 198 4.48 -4.42 25.01
C PRO A 198 4.79 -5.92 25.14
N GLU A 199 3.80 -6.78 24.86
CA GLU A 199 3.88 -8.24 24.84
C GLU A 199 4.36 -8.82 23.50
N SER A 200 4.50 -7.99 22.44
CA SER A 200 5.04 -8.46 21.16
C SER A 200 6.49 -8.89 21.35
N GLU A 201 6.71 -10.19 21.22
CA GLU A 201 8.05 -10.81 21.24
C GLU A 201 8.77 -10.67 19.89
N LEU A 202 8.06 -10.29 18.83
CA LEU A 202 8.68 -9.95 17.53
C LEU A 202 9.32 -8.56 17.61
N GLY A 203 10.50 -8.41 16.98
CA GLY A 203 11.22 -7.13 16.88
C GLY A 203 10.56 -6.07 16.00
N ASP A 204 9.46 -6.40 15.31
CA ASP A 204 8.73 -5.53 14.39
C ASP A 204 7.41 -5.01 14.98
N ARG A 205 7.50 -4.58 16.23
CA ARG A 205 6.39 -4.04 17.03
C ARG A 205 5.55 -3.00 16.31
N ARG A 206 6.24 -2.08 15.62
CA ARG A 206 5.62 -0.98 14.85
C ARG A 206 4.76 -1.45 13.70
N TYR A 207 5.22 -2.47 13.00
CA TYR A 207 4.44 -3.07 11.91
C TYR A 207 3.18 -3.72 12.45
N PHE A 208 3.30 -4.60 13.44
CA PHE A 208 2.15 -5.34 13.97
C PHE A 208 1.11 -4.42 14.61
N LYS A 209 1.52 -3.31 15.24
CA LYS A 209 0.54 -2.35 15.77
C LYS A 209 -0.25 -1.65 14.68
N LEU A 210 0.40 -1.21 13.60
CA LEU A 210 -0.32 -0.61 12.48
C LEU A 210 -1.18 -1.64 11.75
N LEU A 211 -0.75 -2.90 11.68
CA LEU A 211 -1.51 -4.00 11.10
C LEU A 211 -2.75 -4.31 11.94
N GLU A 212 -2.61 -4.34 13.27
CA GLU A 212 -3.73 -4.49 14.22
C GLU A 212 -4.79 -3.41 13.98
N VAL A 213 -4.38 -2.14 13.94
CA VAL A 213 -5.28 -0.99 13.77
C VAL A 213 -5.94 -1.00 12.37
N LEU A 214 -5.21 -1.39 11.33
CA LEU A 214 -5.74 -1.55 9.97
C LEU A 214 -6.84 -2.63 9.92
N ILE A 215 -6.58 -3.79 10.55
CA ILE A 215 -7.50 -4.93 10.54
C ILE A 215 -8.70 -4.66 11.44
N ASP A 216 -8.50 -4.02 12.60
CA ASP A 216 -9.60 -3.59 13.47
C ASP A 216 -10.56 -2.67 12.70
N ARG A 217 -10.01 -1.77 11.88
CA ARG A 217 -10.83 -0.94 11.01
C ARG A 217 -11.57 -1.75 9.94
N CYS A 218 -10.90 -2.68 9.28
CA CYS A 218 -11.56 -3.55 8.29
C CYS A 218 -12.71 -4.34 8.92
N ALA A 219 -12.49 -4.96 10.07
CA ALA A 219 -13.51 -5.73 10.78
C ALA A 219 -14.68 -4.85 11.26
N SER A 220 -14.38 -3.64 11.74
CA SER A 220 -15.40 -2.63 12.06
C SER A 220 -16.24 -2.28 10.83
N LEU A 221 -15.60 -1.94 9.70
CA LEU A 221 -16.31 -1.63 8.44
C LEU A 221 -17.21 -2.78 8.00
N LEU A 222 -16.74 -4.02 8.05
CA LEU A 222 -17.52 -5.20 7.69
C LEU A 222 -18.70 -5.42 8.65
N THR A 223 -18.50 -5.26 9.96
CA THR A 223 -19.57 -5.43 10.96
C THR A 223 -20.73 -4.46 10.71
N HIS A 224 -20.44 -3.20 10.36
CA HIS A 224 -21.47 -2.20 10.04
C HIS A 224 -22.28 -2.52 8.77
N ARG A 225 -21.78 -3.42 7.91
CA ARG A 225 -22.50 -3.88 6.70
C ARG A 225 -23.55 -4.95 7.02
N GLY A 226 -23.54 -5.49 8.25
CA GLY A 226 -24.46 -6.51 8.71
C GLY A 226 -24.19 -7.90 8.12
N GLY A 227 -24.62 -8.92 8.85
CA GLY A 227 -24.41 -10.33 8.48
C GLY A 227 -23.05 -10.86 8.92
N SER A 228 -22.78 -12.11 8.52
CA SER A 228 -21.55 -12.82 8.88
C SER A 228 -20.49 -12.66 7.79
N HIS A 229 -19.26 -12.31 8.20
CA HIS A 229 -18.14 -12.07 7.28
C HIS A 229 -16.92 -12.94 7.56
N GLU A 230 -16.19 -13.28 6.50
CA GLU A 230 -14.84 -13.81 6.54
C GLU A 230 -13.87 -12.77 6.00
N LEU A 231 -12.84 -12.41 6.77
CA LEU A 231 -11.77 -11.48 6.41
C LEU A 231 -10.46 -12.25 6.25
N ILE A 232 -10.10 -12.53 5.02
CA ILE A 232 -8.87 -13.21 4.62
C ILE A 232 -7.75 -12.17 4.54
N LEU A 233 -6.61 -12.42 5.18
CA LEU A 233 -5.44 -11.53 5.12
C LEU A 233 -4.38 -12.11 4.19
N ASP A 234 -3.94 -11.32 3.21
CA ASP A 234 -2.86 -11.62 2.30
C ASP A 234 -1.84 -10.46 2.37
N LEU A 235 -0.71 -10.71 3.02
CA LEU A 235 0.27 -9.68 3.35
C LEU A 235 1.47 -9.75 2.41
N SER A 236 2.05 -8.62 2.03
CA SER A 236 3.33 -8.60 1.31
C SER A 236 4.44 -9.26 2.14
N GLU A 237 5.36 -9.96 1.47
CA GLU A 237 6.52 -10.58 2.12
C GLU A 237 7.39 -9.50 2.77
N ARG A 238 7.58 -9.64 4.08
CA ARG A 238 8.58 -8.89 4.85
C ARG A 238 9.38 -9.84 5.72
N HIS A 239 10.46 -9.31 6.27
CA HIS A 239 11.20 -9.99 7.32
C HIS A 239 10.82 -9.43 8.68
N VAL A 240 10.77 -10.30 9.69
CA VAL A 240 10.54 -9.98 11.11
C VAL A 240 11.64 -10.62 11.97
N ILE A 241 11.83 -10.16 13.20
CA ILE A 241 12.69 -10.86 14.16
C ILE A 241 11.86 -11.91 14.89
N ASP A 242 12.12 -13.19 14.62
CA ASP A 242 11.44 -14.32 15.27
C ASP A 242 12.03 -14.55 16.68
N PRO A 243 11.21 -14.62 17.75
CA PRO A 243 11.71 -14.77 19.13
C PRO A 243 12.29 -16.15 19.42
N GLY A 244 11.80 -17.20 18.75
CA GLY A 244 12.30 -18.56 18.89
C GLY A 244 13.67 -18.71 18.24
N LEU A 245 13.85 -18.13 17.06
CA LEU A 245 15.12 -18.15 16.33
C LEU A 245 16.10 -17.05 16.79
N LYS A 246 15.59 -16.00 17.45
CA LYS A 246 16.33 -14.76 17.79
C LYS A 246 17.05 -14.16 16.58
N ALA A 247 16.45 -14.31 15.41
CA ALA A 247 17.04 -13.97 14.13
C ALA A 247 15.98 -13.41 13.17
N ARG A 248 16.45 -12.73 12.13
CA ARG A 248 15.60 -12.25 11.05
C ARG A 248 15.05 -13.45 10.27
N ALA A 249 13.73 -13.59 10.24
CA ALA A 249 13.00 -14.63 9.54
C ALA A 249 11.95 -14.02 8.62
N LYS A 250 11.47 -14.77 7.65
CA LYS A 250 10.35 -14.35 6.80
C LYS A 250 9.06 -14.32 7.62
N LEU A 251 8.21 -13.33 7.39
CA LEU A 251 6.87 -13.30 7.94
C LEU A 251 6.09 -14.51 7.40
N ILE A 252 5.38 -15.21 8.29
CA ILE A 252 4.47 -16.31 7.94
C ILE A 252 3.12 -16.09 8.64
N PRO A 253 2.02 -16.69 8.14
CA PRO A 253 0.69 -16.52 8.73
C PRO A 253 0.61 -16.83 10.24
N LEU A 254 1.46 -17.73 10.75
CA LEU A 254 1.53 -18.06 12.18
C LEU A 254 1.94 -16.87 13.05
N HIS A 255 2.92 -16.06 12.59
CA HIS A 255 3.33 -14.84 13.30
C HIS A 255 2.15 -13.88 13.42
N VAL A 256 1.44 -13.65 12.31
CA VAL A 256 0.26 -12.78 12.26
C VAL A 256 -0.83 -13.27 13.19
N THR A 257 -1.10 -14.58 13.19
CA THR A 257 -2.11 -15.21 14.06
C THR A 257 -1.78 -15.00 15.54
N ARG A 258 -0.50 -15.15 15.91
CA ARG A 258 -0.05 -14.96 17.29
C ARG A 258 -0.22 -13.51 17.73
N GLU A 259 0.34 -12.57 16.98
CA GLU A 259 0.34 -11.15 17.34
C GLU A 259 -1.08 -10.55 17.33
N LEU A 260 -1.97 -11.05 16.47
CA LEU A 260 -3.34 -10.55 16.35
C LEU A 260 -4.38 -11.38 17.12
N SER A 261 -3.95 -12.30 17.98
CA SER A 261 -4.86 -13.24 18.68
C SER A 261 -5.97 -12.54 19.48
N ALA A 262 -5.64 -11.46 20.21
CA ALA A 262 -6.62 -10.66 20.94
C ALA A 262 -7.63 -9.98 20.02
N LEU A 263 -7.17 -9.46 18.87
CA LEU A 263 -8.02 -8.84 17.86
C LEU A 263 -8.95 -9.87 17.18
N ILE A 264 -8.42 -11.05 16.84
CA ILE A 264 -9.21 -12.16 16.28
C ILE A 264 -10.30 -12.57 17.28
N ALA A 265 -9.98 -12.63 18.58
CA ALA A 265 -10.95 -12.93 19.62
C ALA A 265 -12.04 -11.84 19.74
N LYS A 266 -11.65 -10.56 19.67
CA LYS A 266 -12.57 -9.40 19.72
C LYS A 266 -13.69 -9.50 18.68
N TRP A 267 -13.36 -9.88 17.44
CA TRP A 267 -14.30 -9.86 16.31
C TRP A 267 -14.96 -11.21 16.00
N LYS A 268 -14.61 -12.29 16.71
CA LYS A 268 -14.99 -13.67 16.38
C LYS A 268 -16.51 -13.88 16.16
N SER A 269 -17.37 -13.07 16.78
CA SER A 269 -18.82 -13.16 16.66
C SER A 269 -19.40 -12.54 15.38
N SER A 270 -18.70 -11.60 14.74
CA SER A 270 -19.19 -10.88 13.54
C SER A 270 -18.30 -11.06 12.32
N VAL A 271 -16.98 -11.08 12.51
CA VAL A 271 -15.99 -11.19 11.44
C VAL A 271 -14.96 -12.26 11.80
N ARG A 272 -14.92 -13.33 11.01
CA ARG A 272 -13.89 -14.36 11.11
C ARG A 272 -12.63 -13.89 10.38
N ILE A 273 -11.63 -13.46 11.14
CA ILE A 273 -10.33 -13.02 10.62
C ILE A 273 -9.41 -14.22 10.39
N MET A 274 -8.82 -14.33 9.20
CA MET A 274 -8.02 -15.47 8.75
C MET A 274 -6.72 -15.01 8.07
N PRO A 275 -5.58 -15.03 8.78
CA PRO A 275 -4.28 -14.87 8.14
C PRO A 275 -4.02 -16.05 7.20
N ALA A 276 -4.06 -15.81 5.88
CA ALA A 276 -4.05 -16.90 4.90
C ALA A 276 -2.71 -17.02 4.18
N ALA A 277 -2.12 -15.90 3.76
CA ALA A 277 -0.91 -15.92 2.96
C ALA A 277 0.02 -14.76 3.28
N VAL A 278 1.30 -14.99 2.96
CA VAL A 278 2.32 -13.96 2.83
C VAL A 278 2.88 -14.07 1.42
N THR A 279 2.57 -13.08 0.59
CA THR A 279 2.85 -13.10 -0.84
C THR A 279 4.15 -12.38 -1.15
N ARG A 280 5.07 -13.09 -1.82
CA ARG A 280 6.30 -12.48 -2.33
C ARG A 280 5.99 -11.58 -3.52
N PHE A 281 6.61 -10.41 -3.54
CA PHE A 281 6.48 -9.48 -4.66
C PHE A 281 7.45 -9.87 -5.80
N ASP A 282 7.12 -10.97 -6.49
CA ASP A 282 7.89 -11.54 -7.61
C ASP A 282 7.10 -11.56 -8.93
N SER A 283 7.60 -12.30 -9.92
CA SER A 283 7.01 -12.38 -11.27
C SER A 283 5.58 -12.97 -11.31
N HIS A 284 5.11 -13.57 -10.20
CA HIS A 284 3.77 -14.14 -10.05
C HIS A 284 2.85 -13.31 -9.16
N VAL A 285 3.34 -12.19 -8.60
CA VAL A 285 2.53 -11.34 -7.73
C VAL A 285 1.28 -10.86 -8.47
N GLY A 286 0.15 -10.81 -7.78
CA GLY A 286 -1.11 -10.31 -8.34
C GLY A 286 -1.12 -8.79 -8.44
N VAL A 287 -1.86 -8.24 -9.41
CA VAL A 287 -2.03 -6.78 -9.58
C VAL A 287 -2.54 -6.06 -8.32
N ARG A 288 -3.29 -6.75 -7.46
CA ARG A 288 -3.81 -6.18 -6.21
C ARG A 288 -2.68 -5.74 -5.29
N PHE A 289 -1.57 -6.47 -5.26
CA PHE A 289 -0.35 -6.10 -4.53
C PHE A 289 0.33 -4.89 -5.14
N ILE A 290 0.33 -4.74 -6.47
CA ILE A 290 0.81 -3.51 -7.12
C ILE A 290 -0.05 -2.32 -6.64
N VAL A 291 -1.37 -2.45 -6.65
CA VAL A 291 -2.25 -1.36 -6.16
C VAL A 291 -1.96 -1.01 -4.71
N VAL A 292 -1.79 -1.99 -3.81
CA VAL A 292 -1.53 -1.69 -2.39
C VAL A 292 -0.12 -1.18 -2.12
N ASP A 293 0.90 -1.58 -2.88
CA ASP A 293 2.23 -0.98 -2.82
C ASP A 293 2.19 0.50 -3.24
N PHE A 294 1.49 0.80 -4.35
CA PHE A 294 1.22 2.17 -4.76
C PHE A 294 0.47 2.97 -3.70
N ALA A 295 -0.57 2.38 -3.13
CA ALA A 295 -1.35 3.00 -2.07
C ALA A 295 -0.55 3.18 -0.78
N ALA A 296 0.36 2.27 -0.43
CA ALA A 296 1.22 2.40 0.74
C ALA A 296 2.22 3.54 0.55
N ASN A 297 2.83 3.66 -0.64
CA ASN A 297 3.75 4.76 -0.93
C ASN A 297 3.05 6.13 -0.92
N ARG A 298 1.84 6.22 -1.49
CA ARG A 298 1.04 7.47 -1.46
C ARG A 298 0.49 7.75 -0.08
N GLY A 299 -0.02 6.72 0.60
CA GLY A 299 -0.46 6.73 1.99
C GLY A 299 0.57 7.37 2.90
N ARG A 300 1.81 6.88 2.86
CA ARG A 300 2.90 7.46 3.66
C ARG A 300 3.13 8.95 3.39
N ARG A 301 3.01 9.41 2.13
CA ARG A 301 3.20 10.84 1.80
C ARG A 301 2.04 11.69 2.30
N ALA A 302 0.81 11.28 2.00
CA ALA A 302 -0.41 12.00 2.39
C ALA A 302 -0.59 12.03 3.92
N LEU A 303 -0.24 10.94 4.61
CA LEU A 303 -0.40 10.81 6.07
C LEU A 303 0.73 11.48 6.85
N ARG A 304 1.84 11.87 6.21
CA ARG A 304 3.00 12.46 6.91
C ARG A 304 2.72 13.85 7.47
N ASP A 305 2.00 14.69 6.72
CA ASP A 305 1.81 16.09 7.08
C ASP A 305 0.94 16.23 8.34
N LEU A 306 1.49 16.94 9.33
CA LEU A 306 0.89 17.12 10.64
C LEU A 306 -0.31 18.08 10.60
N ALA A 307 -0.32 19.01 9.64
CA ALA A 307 -1.34 20.05 9.52
C ALA A 307 -2.53 19.65 8.63
N THR A 308 -2.35 18.66 7.75
CA THR A 308 -3.38 18.28 6.79
C THR A 308 -4.60 17.67 7.51
N PRO A 309 -5.83 18.19 7.28
CA PRO A 309 -7.05 17.64 7.86
C PRO A 309 -7.41 16.29 7.23
N LEU A 310 -8.26 15.52 7.92
CA LEU A 310 -8.72 14.20 7.50
C LEU A 310 -9.30 14.21 6.09
N VAL A 311 -10.20 15.15 5.80
CA VAL A 311 -10.82 15.31 4.47
C VAL A 311 -9.79 15.63 3.37
N GLY A 312 -8.69 16.31 3.73
CA GLY A 312 -7.59 16.60 2.82
C GLY A 312 -6.83 15.33 2.45
N VAL A 313 -6.46 14.53 3.46
CA VAL A 313 -5.79 13.23 3.24
C VAL A 313 -6.67 12.29 2.41
N GLU A 314 -7.96 12.21 2.74
CA GLU A 314 -8.91 11.37 2.01
C GLU A 314 -9.07 11.81 0.55
N GLY A 315 -9.12 13.12 0.30
CA GLY A 315 -9.15 13.69 -1.04
C GLY A 315 -7.89 13.35 -1.83
N GLU A 316 -6.71 13.49 -1.23
CA GLU A 316 -5.44 13.14 -1.87
C GLU A 316 -5.39 11.65 -2.24
N LEU A 317 -5.72 10.75 -1.30
CA LEU A 317 -5.69 9.31 -1.54
C LEU A 317 -6.72 8.87 -2.59
N THR A 318 -7.93 9.44 -2.55
CA THR A 318 -8.96 9.16 -3.56
C THR A 318 -8.49 9.62 -4.93
N ASN A 319 -7.92 10.83 -5.03
CA ASN A 319 -7.46 11.39 -6.29
C ASN A 319 -6.23 10.68 -6.86
N ASP A 320 -5.32 10.21 -6.01
CA ASP A 320 -4.07 9.58 -6.44
C ASP A 320 -4.22 8.07 -6.73
N ILE A 321 -5.11 7.38 -6.00
CA ILE A 321 -5.27 5.93 -6.09
C ILE A 321 -6.56 5.53 -6.80
N GLY A 322 -7.62 6.35 -6.76
CA GLY A 322 -8.89 6.04 -7.43
C GLY A 322 -9.80 5.07 -6.67
N LEU A 323 -9.54 4.85 -5.37
CA LEU A 323 -10.33 3.95 -4.52
C LEU A 323 -11.11 4.72 -3.46
N VAL A 324 -12.19 4.10 -2.98
CA VAL A 324 -13.03 4.62 -1.92
C VAL A 324 -12.32 4.53 -0.57
N VAL A 325 -12.13 5.67 0.09
CA VAL A 325 -11.54 5.80 1.43
C VAL A 325 -12.56 6.20 2.52
N ARG A 326 -13.85 6.26 2.16
CA ARG A 326 -14.96 6.52 3.09
C ARG A 326 -16.22 5.76 2.68
N SER A 327 -16.94 5.17 3.64
CA SER A 327 -18.20 4.47 3.37
C SER A 327 -19.07 4.35 4.64
N GLY A 328 -20.25 3.76 4.50
CA GLY A 328 -21.18 3.49 5.60
C GLY A 328 -22.23 4.58 5.81
N THR A 329 -23.14 4.35 6.76
CA THR A 329 -24.13 5.31 7.24
C THR A 329 -24.12 5.27 8.77
N PRO A 330 -23.64 6.32 9.47
CA PRO A 330 -23.02 7.52 8.91
C PRO A 330 -21.71 7.23 8.15
N VAL A 331 -21.37 8.10 7.20
CA VAL A 331 -20.14 7.95 6.39
C VAL A 331 -18.91 8.11 7.26
N CYS A 332 -18.05 7.10 7.29
CA CYS A 332 -16.86 7.07 8.13
C CYS A 332 -15.58 6.86 7.31
N SER A 333 -14.48 7.43 7.80
CA SER A 333 -13.15 7.27 7.20
C SER A 333 -12.64 5.83 7.28
N HIS A 334 -11.94 5.38 6.25
CA HIS A 334 -11.20 4.12 6.26
C HIS A 334 -9.76 4.30 6.77
N LEU A 335 -9.33 5.52 7.09
CA LEU A 335 -8.01 5.78 7.65
C LEU A 335 -8.00 5.46 9.14
N ALA A 336 -6.91 4.89 9.64
CA ALA A 336 -6.81 4.37 10.99
C ALA A 336 -5.49 4.81 11.63
N ALA A 337 -5.54 5.69 12.63
CA ALA A 337 -4.36 6.13 13.37
C ALA A 337 -4.08 5.21 14.58
N SER A 338 -2.81 4.89 14.86
CA SER A 338 -2.39 4.21 16.11
C SER A 338 -2.28 5.16 17.31
N GLY A 339 -1.76 4.67 18.44
CA GLY A 339 -1.46 5.47 19.62
C GLY A 339 -2.72 6.03 20.31
N ASP A 340 -2.63 7.30 20.75
CA ASP A 340 -3.70 7.99 21.49
C ASP A 340 -5.02 8.02 20.71
N ALA A 341 -4.97 8.22 19.38
CA ALA A 341 -6.16 8.23 18.53
C ALA A 341 -6.88 6.87 18.55
N TYR A 342 -6.15 5.77 18.36
CA TYR A 342 -6.74 4.43 18.42
C TYR A 342 -7.32 4.12 19.80
N ALA A 343 -6.59 4.47 20.87
CA ALA A 343 -7.04 4.25 22.23
C ALA A 343 -8.37 4.96 22.54
N LEU A 344 -8.62 6.11 21.90
CA LEU A 344 -9.88 6.84 22.00
C LEU A 344 -11.05 6.04 21.39
N THR A 345 -10.82 5.43 20.23
CA THR A 345 -11.87 4.67 19.49
C THR A 345 -12.30 3.39 20.20
N SER A 346 -11.51 2.90 21.14
CA SER A 346 -11.79 1.69 21.93
C SER A 346 -12.50 1.98 23.26
N LYS A 347 -12.68 3.25 23.64
CA LYS A 347 -13.30 3.62 24.92
C LYS A 347 -14.74 4.11 24.71
N PRO A 348 -15.70 3.67 25.55
CA PRO A 348 -17.01 4.29 25.58
C PRO A 348 -16.83 5.74 26.05
N LEU A 349 -17.19 6.67 25.19
CA LEU A 349 -17.15 8.09 25.50
C LEU A 349 -18.55 8.58 25.84
N ASP A 350 -18.63 9.40 26.89
CA ASP A 350 -19.81 10.20 27.13
C ASP A 350 -20.00 11.14 25.94
N ARG A 351 -21.14 10.99 25.25
CA ARG A 351 -21.51 11.78 24.07
C ARG A 351 -21.61 13.28 24.38
N SER A 352 -21.76 13.66 25.66
CA SER A 352 -21.77 15.06 26.09
C SER A 352 -20.39 15.72 26.06
N VAL A 353 -19.31 14.92 26.04
CA VAL A 353 -17.94 15.42 26.03
C VAL A 353 -17.49 15.68 24.59
N VAL A 354 -17.02 16.90 24.33
CA VAL A 354 -16.48 17.29 23.02
C VAL A 354 -15.17 16.52 22.79
N PRO A 355 -15.01 15.73 21.71
CA PRO A 355 -13.81 14.91 21.49
C PRO A 355 -12.49 15.68 21.48
N GLN A 356 -12.53 16.96 21.07
CA GLN A 356 -11.40 17.89 21.12
C GLN A 356 -10.86 18.11 22.54
N SER A 357 -11.67 17.97 23.58
CA SER A 357 -11.21 18.07 24.97
C SER A 357 -10.53 16.79 25.45
N ILE A 358 -10.75 15.66 24.78
CA ILE A 358 -10.19 14.35 25.15
C ILE A 358 -8.89 14.09 24.40
N LEU A 359 -8.86 14.43 23.11
CA LEU A 359 -7.67 14.34 22.28
C LEU A 359 -7.44 15.71 21.61
N PRO A 360 -6.79 16.65 22.31
CA PRO A 360 -6.56 17.99 21.77
C PRO A 360 -5.59 17.96 20.59
N LEU A 361 -5.86 18.80 19.60
CA LEU A 361 -4.90 19.10 18.54
C LEU A 361 -3.69 19.78 19.16
N GLY A 362 -2.51 19.23 18.91
CA GLY A 362 -1.27 19.80 19.42
C GLY A 362 -0.08 19.05 18.85
N TRP A 363 1.03 19.76 18.66
CA TRP A 363 2.28 19.15 18.26
C TRP A 363 2.72 18.08 19.28
N PRO A 364 3.21 16.91 18.85
CA PRO A 364 3.48 16.46 17.48
C PRO A 364 2.35 15.63 16.82
N ARG A 365 1.09 15.72 17.27
CA ARG A 365 -0.02 14.92 16.73
C ARG A 365 -0.42 15.36 15.34
N ARG A 366 -0.70 14.39 14.48
CA ARG A 366 -1.29 14.59 13.15
C ARG A 366 -2.76 14.98 13.29
N ARG A 367 -3.13 16.09 12.64
CA ARG A 367 -4.51 16.58 12.65
C ARG A 367 -5.51 15.55 12.14
N TRP A 368 -5.21 14.89 11.01
CA TRP A 368 -6.10 13.86 10.44
C TRP A 368 -6.37 12.72 11.42
N ALA A 369 -5.39 12.32 12.24
CA ALA A 369 -5.52 11.23 13.20
C ALA A 369 -6.48 11.60 14.34
N CYS A 370 -6.40 12.83 14.84
CA CYS A 370 -7.35 13.33 15.84
C CYS A 370 -8.77 13.42 15.28
N GLU A 371 -8.93 14.00 14.08
CA GLU A 371 -10.23 14.12 13.41
C GLU A 371 -10.86 12.74 13.13
N GLN A 372 -10.02 11.76 12.74
CA GLN A 372 -10.43 10.38 12.52
C GLN A 372 -10.93 9.72 13.82
N ALA A 373 -10.19 9.88 14.92
CA ALA A 373 -10.59 9.34 16.21
C ALA A 373 -11.95 9.92 16.66
N TRP A 374 -12.11 11.24 16.55
CA TRP A 374 -13.36 11.92 16.89
C TRP A 374 -14.54 11.40 16.06
N GLN A 375 -14.35 11.22 14.76
CA GLN A 375 -15.38 10.66 13.88
C GLN A 375 -15.80 9.26 14.33
N TRP A 376 -14.85 8.38 14.62
CA TRP A 376 -15.14 6.98 14.95
C TRP A 376 -15.81 6.81 16.30
N CYS A 377 -15.43 7.63 17.28
CA CYS A 377 -16.06 7.63 18.60
C CYS A 377 -17.56 7.91 18.55
N TRP A 378 -18.01 8.71 17.58
CA TRP A 378 -19.43 9.04 17.44
C TRP A 378 -20.20 8.07 16.56
N SER A 379 -19.55 7.47 15.56
CA SER A 379 -20.22 6.50 14.66
C SER A 379 -20.51 5.14 15.32
N GLY A 380 -19.75 4.75 16.36
CA GLY A 380 -19.86 3.42 16.97
C GLY A 380 -20.95 3.23 18.02
N GLY A 381 -21.89 4.18 18.17
CA GLY A 381 -22.94 4.11 19.20
C GLY A 381 -24.37 4.07 18.65
N GLU A 382 -24.53 3.79 17.36
CA GLU A 382 -25.82 3.42 16.74
C GLU A 382 -25.82 1.91 16.47
#